data_AF-A0A2M6GDX6-F1
#
_entry.id   AF-A0A2M6GDX6-F1
#
_cell.length_a   1.000
_cell.length_b   1.000
_cell.length_c   1.000
_cell.angle_alpha   90.00
_cell.angle_beta   90.00
_cell.angle_gamma   90.00
#
_symmetry.space_group_name_H-M   'P 1'
#
loop_
_entity.id
_entity.type
_entity.pdbx_description
1 polymer ?
#
loop_
_entity_poly.entity_id
_entity_poly.type
_entity_poly.pdbx_seq_one_letter_code
_entity_poly.pdbx_strand_id
1 'polypeptide(L)'
;MNYRRLWLGFIAVMVGSFAVLGYYGSEIYRKAPPIPDKVVTASGQVLFTGQDIKNGQNVWQSMGGQEVGSIWGHGAYQAPDWTAEWLHKEAMHILDNWATAEKGKKFVALDVESKAGLEARLQKQIRQNTFNEEAQTITVSDERAAAIADVSRYYAGLFTNDAAMAKYREAYAIPENSINDPERMRQMNAFFFWASWACVTERPGQNISYTNNWPHEKLVGNEPSSDLIIWTGFSVIILIAGVGLLAYYYASNKEEELDVNSLPKKDPLLGLEPTPSMRATLKYFWTVTALVLVQVTMGVVTAHYGVEGLALYGLPLADILPYSISRTWHVQLGILWIATSWLATGLFIAPAVSGHEPKFQRVGVNFLFIALLIIVVGSMAGQWFGVMQKLGLVENFWFGHQGYEYVDLGRFWQIFLLVGLFLWLFLMTRAIWPAFKKEEEGRHLLGMFLISSVAIAVFYAAGLMWGRQTNLAIAEYWRWWVVHLWVEGFFEVFATVVIAFLFVRMGLLRTKIATPTVLFSTIIFLFGGIIGTFHHLYFSGTPTSVLALGATFSALEVVPLVLIGFEAYHNLELSRSTTWVKAYKWPIYCFV
;
A
#
# COMPACT_ATOMS: atom_id res chain seq x y z
N MET A 1 -4.21 -38.77 -8.94
CA MET A 1 -2.95 -38.39 -8.25
C MET A 1 -3.30 -37.85 -6.87
N ASN A 2 -2.45 -38.10 -5.88
CA ASN A 2 -2.70 -37.65 -4.51
C ASN A 2 -2.05 -36.27 -4.29
N TYR A 3 -2.82 -35.18 -4.41
CA TYR A 3 -2.33 -33.80 -4.19
C TYR A 3 -2.12 -33.47 -2.71
N ARG A 4 -2.29 -34.42 -1.78
CA ARG A 4 -2.23 -34.20 -0.34
C ARG A 4 -0.94 -33.53 0.13
N ARG A 5 0.22 -33.83 -0.48
CA ARG A 5 1.49 -33.18 -0.12
C ARG A 5 1.48 -31.69 -0.41
N LEU A 6 1.00 -31.29 -1.59
CA LEU A 6 0.89 -29.88 -1.98
C LEU A 6 -0.12 -29.13 -1.10
N TRP A 7 -1.28 -29.74 -0.82
CA TRP A 7 -2.25 -29.14 0.10
C TRP A 7 -1.73 -29.00 1.52
N LEU A 8 -0.99 -29.99 2.04
CA LEU A 8 -0.33 -29.87 3.34
C LEU A 8 0.75 -28.78 3.34
N GLY A 9 1.52 -28.66 2.25
CA GLY A 9 2.49 -27.57 2.07
C GLY A 9 1.83 -26.20 2.06
N PHE A 10 0.74 -26.05 1.29
CA PHE A 10 -0.07 -24.83 1.26
C PHE A 10 -0.62 -24.47 2.65
N ILE A 11 -1.22 -25.42 3.36
CA ILE A 11 -1.72 -25.18 4.73
C ILE A 11 -0.58 -24.80 5.68
N ALA A 12 0.57 -25.46 5.59
CA ALA A 12 1.72 -25.17 6.43
C ALA A 12 2.26 -23.75 6.21
N VAL A 13 2.39 -23.33 4.94
CA VAL A 13 2.80 -21.96 4.59
C VAL A 13 1.77 -20.95 5.09
N MET A 14 0.48 -21.17 4.81
CA MET A 14 -0.58 -20.26 5.27
C MET A 14 -0.57 -20.09 6.79
N VAL A 15 -0.62 -21.19 7.54
CA VAL A 15 -0.69 -21.14 9.01
C VAL A 15 0.60 -20.59 9.60
N GLY A 16 1.76 -21.03 9.11
CA GLY A 16 3.06 -20.57 9.60
C GLY A 16 3.29 -19.09 9.34
N SER A 17 3.06 -18.63 8.10
CA SER A 17 3.28 -17.24 7.72
C SER A 17 2.33 -16.29 8.43
N PHE A 18 1.04 -16.63 8.57
CA PHE A 18 0.10 -15.79 9.32
C PHE A 18 0.35 -15.80 10.83
N ALA A 19 0.88 -16.89 11.39
CA ALA A 19 1.31 -16.91 12.79
C ALA A 19 2.48 -15.95 13.03
N VAL A 20 3.47 -15.93 12.13
CA VAL A 20 4.60 -14.98 12.18
C VAL A 20 4.09 -13.54 12.02
N LEU A 21 3.28 -13.28 11.00
CA LEU A 21 2.72 -11.96 10.71
C LEU A 21 1.92 -11.42 11.90
N GLY A 22 1.05 -12.24 12.50
CA GLY A 22 0.26 -11.86 13.68
C GLY A 22 1.10 -11.68 14.95
N TYR A 23 2.10 -12.53 15.18
CA TYR A 23 3.02 -12.39 16.32
C TYR A 23 3.79 -11.07 16.26
N TYR A 24 4.41 -10.76 15.11
CA TYR A 24 5.14 -9.51 14.95
C TYR A 24 4.22 -8.29 14.84
N GLY A 25 2.97 -8.46 14.38
CA GLY A 25 1.93 -7.45 14.55
C GLY A 25 1.72 -7.07 16.02
N SER A 26 1.63 -8.05 16.93
CA SER A 26 1.55 -7.80 18.38
C SER A 26 2.79 -7.06 18.92
N GLU A 27 3.98 -7.39 18.42
CA GLU A 27 5.21 -6.67 18.78
C GLU A 27 5.21 -5.23 18.26
N ILE A 28 4.68 -4.96 17.07
CA ILE A 28 4.50 -3.59 16.56
C ILE A 28 3.58 -2.79 17.49
N TYR A 29 2.47 -3.38 17.94
CA TYR A 29 1.57 -2.71 18.90
C TYR A 29 2.26 -2.35 20.23
N ARG A 30 3.16 -3.22 20.72
CA ARG A 30 3.87 -3.01 21.98
C ARG A 30 5.05 -2.05 21.86
N LYS A 31 5.70 -2.02 20.69
CA LYS A 31 6.95 -1.29 20.45
C LYS A 31 6.80 -0.07 19.54
N ALA A 32 5.58 0.29 19.14
CA ALA A 32 5.32 1.52 18.39
C ALA A 32 5.83 2.75 19.17
N PRO A 33 6.26 3.82 18.48
CA PRO A 33 6.61 5.07 19.15
C PRO A 33 5.42 5.57 19.98
N PRO A 34 5.62 5.88 21.28
CA PRO A 34 4.51 6.29 22.15
C PRO A 34 3.99 7.67 21.74
N ILE A 35 2.69 7.88 21.89
CA ILE A 35 2.08 9.22 21.85
C ILE A 35 1.93 9.67 23.32
N PRO A 36 2.66 10.69 23.78
CA PRO A 36 2.59 11.14 25.17
C PRO A 36 1.26 11.83 25.47
N ASP A 37 0.92 11.95 26.76
CA ASP A 37 -0.17 12.80 27.23
C ASP A 37 0.16 14.29 27.05
N LYS A 38 1.44 14.66 27.21
CA LYS A 38 1.93 16.03 27.00
C LYS A 38 3.41 16.06 26.60
N VAL A 39 3.74 17.09 25.84
CA VAL A 39 5.13 17.50 25.54
C VAL A 39 5.39 18.77 26.32
N VAL A 40 6.42 18.77 27.16
CA VAL A 40 6.76 19.89 28.02
C VAL A 40 8.21 20.34 27.82
N THR A 41 8.47 21.61 28.10
CA THR A 41 9.83 22.14 28.19
C THR A 41 10.50 21.72 29.50
N ALA A 42 11.83 21.83 29.58
CA ALA A 42 12.59 21.65 30.81
C ALA A 42 12.15 22.62 31.92
N SER A 43 11.71 23.83 31.52
CA SER A 43 11.11 24.85 32.39
C SER A 43 9.66 24.58 32.83
N GLY A 44 9.02 23.51 32.35
CA GLY A 44 7.67 23.10 32.75
C GLY A 44 6.51 23.68 31.92
N GLN A 45 6.80 24.42 30.84
CA GLN A 45 5.77 24.90 29.92
C GLN A 45 5.25 23.75 29.05
N VAL A 46 3.93 23.63 28.90
CA VAL A 46 3.31 22.67 27.99
C VAL A 46 3.36 23.22 26.56
N LEU A 47 3.92 22.45 25.63
CA LEU A 47 3.96 22.78 24.20
C LEU A 47 2.76 22.19 23.46
N PHE A 48 2.54 20.88 23.64
CA PHE A 48 1.49 20.11 22.98
C PHE A 48 0.88 19.10 23.94
N THR A 49 -0.39 18.77 23.75
CA THR A 49 -1.04 17.61 24.38
C THR A 49 -1.05 16.41 23.43
N GLY A 50 -1.24 15.21 23.98
CA GLY A 50 -1.46 14.00 23.17
C GLY A 50 -2.68 14.10 22.25
N GLN A 51 -3.69 14.88 22.66
CA GLN A 51 -4.85 15.15 21.82
C GLN A 51 -4.52 16.09 20.66
N ASP A 52 -3.61 17.04 20.84
CA ASP A 52 -3.12 17.90 19.75
C ASP A 52 -2.42 17.08 18.67
N ILE A 53 -1.59 16.10 19.07
CA ILE A 53 -0.91 15.19 18.14
C ILE A 53 -1.94 14.36 17.36
N LYS A 54 -2.91 13.75 18.05
CA LYS A 54 -3.95 12.92 17.43
C LYS A 54 -4.86 13.72 16.49
N ASN A 55 -5.25 14.93 16.89
CA ASN A 55 -6.03 15.81 16.04
C ASN A 55 -5.21 16.32 14.86
N GLY A 56 -3.92 16.61 15.08
CA GLY A 56 -2.97 17.01 14.04
C GLY A 56 -2.83 15.97 12.94
N GLN A 57 -2.77 14.69 13.31
CA GLN A 57 -2.82 13.58 12.35
C GLN A 57 -4.11 13.63 11.52
N ASN A 58 -5.26 13.95 12.12
CA ASN A 58 -6.52 14.08 11.38
C ASN A 58 -6.60 15.33 10.50
N VAL A 59 -5.96 16.43 10.91
CA VAL A 59 -5.82 17.62 10.08
C VAL A 59 -4.99 17.28 8.84
N TRP A 60 -3.82 16.66 9.02
CA TRP A 60 -2.98 16.18 7.92
C TRP A 60 -3.76 15.25 6.97
N GLN A 61 -4.51 14.27 7.50
CA GLN A 61 -5.36 13.39 6.68
C GLN A 61 -6.41 14.16 5.87
N SER A 62 -7.01 15.21 6.46
CA SER A 62 -8.08 15.99 5.84
C SER A 62 -7.65 16.80 4.63
N MET A 63 -6.37 17.18 4.53
CA MET A 63 -5.84 17.89 3.36
C MET A 63 -5.32 16.95 2.26
N GLY A 64 -5.49 15.63 2.42
CA GLY A 64 -5.03 14.60 1.50
C GLY A 64 -3.98 13.66 2.11
N GLY A 65 -3.40 14.00 3.26
CA GLY A 65 -2.43 13.16 3.96
C GLY A 65 -1.23 12.77 3.11
N GLN A 66 -1.09 11.47 2.83
CA GLN A 66 -0.05 10.89 1.98
C GLN A 66 -0.16 11.31 0.50
N GLU A 67 -1.26 11.94 0.08
CA GLU A 67 -1.46 12.39 -1.30
C GLU A 67 -0.79 13.74 -1.60
N VAL A 68 -0.33 14.47 -0.58
CA VAL A 68 0.33 15.78 -0.73
C VAL A 68 1.86 15.65 -0.72
N GLY A 69 2.38 15.00 0.32
CA GLY A 69 3.80 14.68 0.52
C GLY A 69 3.92 13.37 1.30
N SER A 70 5.03 13.14 2.00
CA SER A 70 5.23 11.90 2.76
C SER A 70 5.47 12.10 4.26
N ILE A 71 5.12 11.07 5.03
CA ILE A 71 5.50 10.90 6.44
C ILE A 71 6.13 9.51 6.54
N TRP A 72 7.31 9.43 7.18
CA TRP A 72 8.05 8.16 7.29
C TRP A 72 8.35 7.50 5.94
N GLY A 73 8.48 8.32 4.88
CA GLY A 73 8.78 7.87 3.52
C GLY A 73 7.58 7.36 2.72
N HIS A 74 6.40 7.21 3.34
CA HIS A 74 5.18 6.84 2.63
C HIS A 74 4.37 8.06 2.21
N GLY A 75 4.04 8.14 0.92
CA GLY A 75 3.21 9.19 0.34
C GLY A 75 3.72 9.71 -1.01
N ALA A 76 3.28 10.91 -1.35
CA ALA A 76 3.58 11.59 -2.60
C ALA A 76 5.00 12.17 -2.65
N TYR A 77 5.47 12.46 -3.87
CA TYR A 77 6.87 12.82 -4.13
C TYR A 77 7.07 14.25 -4.64
N GLN A 78 6.00 15.04 -4.79
CA GLN A 78 6.09 16.43 -5.23
C GLN A 78 6.46 17.36 -4.07
N ALA A 79 5.70 17.28 -2.98
CA ALA A 79 6.06 17.92 -1.73
C ALA A 79 7.09 17.07 -0.97
N PRO A 80 7.86 17.66 -0.02
CA PRO A 80 8.88 16.92 0.71
C PRO A 80 8.28 15.87 1.65
N ASP A 81 9.16 15.06 2.23
CA ASP A 81 8.83 14.31 3.43
C ASP A 81 8.81 15.24 4.63
N TRP A 82 7.65 15.39 5.28
CA TRP A 82 7.47 16.35 6.37
C TRP A 82 8.27 15.97 7.62
N THR A 83 8.50 14.68 7.85
CA THR A 83 9.32 14.21 8.97
C THR A 83 10.79 14.51 8.77
N ALA A 84 11.32 14.30 7.56
CA ALA A 84 12.69 14.63 7.23
C ALA A 84 12.93 16.14 7.17
N GLU A 85 12.02 16.91 6.55
CA GLU A 85 12.14 18.37 6.45
C GLU A 85 12.05 19.02 7.84
N TRP A 86 11.11 18.57 8.69
CA TRP A 86 11.02 19.05 10.07
C TRP A 86 12.32 18.78 10.83
N LEU A 87 12.82 17.54 10.78
CA LEU A 87 14.03 17.13 11.50
C LEU A 87 15.25 17.96 11.08
N HIS A 88 15.41 18.18 9.77
CA HIS A 88 16.50 18.99 9.24
C HIS A 88 16.41 20.45 9.71
N LYS A 89 15.24 21.08 9.59
CA LYS A 89 15.06 22.49 10.00
C LYS A 89 15.23 22.66 11.52
N GLU A 90 14.74 21.71 12.31
CA GLU A 90 14.92 21.69 13.76
C GLU A 90 16.41 21.62 14.13
N ALA A 91 17.15 20.68 13.52
CA ALA A 91 18.59 20.52 13.71
C ALA A 91 19.36 21.80 13.32
N MET A 92 19.08 22.34 12.14
CA MET A 92 19.74 23.54 11.63
C MET A 92 19.48 24.77 12.51
N HIS A 93 18.25 24.93 13.03
CA HIS A 93 17.93 26.03 13.93
C HIS A 93 18.76 25.97 15.22
N ILE A 94 18.87 24.79 15.84
CA ILE A 94 19.66 24.59 17.06
C ILE A 94 21.15 24.88 16.78
N LEU A 95 21.69 24.32 15.71
CA LEU A 95 23.11 24.50 15.33
C LEU A 95 23.44 25.96 15.01
N ASP A 96 22.57 26.67 14.28
CA ASP A 96 22.76 28.08 13.96
C ASP A 96 22.76 28.96 15.22
N ASN A 97 21.90 28.66 16.18
CA ASN A 97 21.84 29.40 17.43
C ASN A 97 23.11 29.19 18.26
N TRP A 98 23.58 27.96 18.40
CA TRP A 98 24.86 27.68 19.08
C TRP A 98 26.04 28.30 18.35
N ALA A 99 26.11 28.16 17.02
CA ALA A 99 27.17 28.75 16.22
C ALA A 99 27.21 30.28 16.36
N THR A 100 26.04 30.92 16.36
CA THR A 100 25.95 32.38 16.51
C THR A 100 26.36 32.81 17.92
N ALA A 101 25.88 32.10 18.95
CA ALA A 101 26.19 32.41 20.34
C ALA A 101 27.67 32.19 20.70
N GLU A 102 28.28 31.11 20.20
CA GLU A 102 29.63 30.71 20.59
C GLU A 102 30.73 31.26 19.67
N LYS A 103 30.40 31.48 18.38
CA LYS A 103 31.40 31.81 17.34
C LYS A 103 31.03 33.07 16.53
N GLY A 104 29.86 33.68 16.77
CA GLY A 104 29.41 34.88 16.06
C GLY A 104 29.12 34.67 14.56
N LYS A 105 28.96 33.42 14.12
CA LYS A 105 28.72 33.05 12.71
C LYS A 105 27.63 31.99 12.61
N LYS A 106 26.99 31.89 11.45
CA LYS A 106 26.07 30.79 11.11
C LYS A 106 26.81 29.46 11.01
N PHE A 107 26.11 28.35 11.31
CA PHE A 107 26.71 27.02 11.38
C PHE A 107 27.44 26.65 10.07
N VAL A 108 26.81 26.93 8.93
CA VAL A 108 27.37 26.63 7.60
C VAL A 108 28.70 27.34 7.35
N ALA A 109 28.95 28.49 7.98
CA ALA A 109 30.16 29.31 7.82
C ALA A 109 31.30 28.94 8.79
N LEU A 110 31.10 27.96 9.68
CA LEU A 110 32.13 27.48 10.59
C LEU A 110 33.14 26.53 9.91
N ASP A 111 34.34 26.44 10.49
CA ASP A 111 35.33 25.42 10.14
C ASP A 111 34.89 24.00 10.56
N VAL A 112 35.57 23.00 10.03
CA VAL A 112 35.20 21.58 10.21
C VAL A 112 35.25 21.15 11.68
N GLU A 113 36.23 21.63 12.45
CA GLU A 113 36.38 21.27 13.87
C GLU A 113 35.23 21.83 14.71
N SER A 114 34.90 23.10 14.49
CA SER A 114 33.78 23.78 15.15
C SER A 114 32.45 23.14 14.77
N LYS A 115 32.27 22.74 13.50
CA LYS A 115 31.07 22.01 13.05
C LYS A 115 30.95 20.66 13.76
N ALA A 116 32.01 19.86 13.75
CA ALA A 116 32.01 18.53 14.35
C ALA A 116 31.68 18.57 15.87
N GLY A 117 32.20 19.57 16.59
CA GLY A 117 31.89 19.76 18.01
C GLY A 117 30.41 20.05 18.26
N LEU A 118 29.80 20.92 17.45
CA LEU A 118 28.38 21.26 17.56
C LEU A 118 27.46 20.11 17.10
N GLU A 119 27.83 19.39 16.03
CA GLU A 119 27.11 18.20 15.56
C GLU A 119 27.10 17.09 16.62
N ALA A 120 28.26 16.77 17.22
CA ALA A 120 28.33 15.77 18.28
C ALA A 120 27.48 16.15 19.50
N ARG A 121 27.42 17.46 19.84
CA ARG A 121 26.55 17.97 20.90
C ARG A 121 25.07 17.83 20.54
N LEU A 122 24.69 18.16 19.31
CA LEU A 122 23.33 18.02 18.80
C LEU A 122 22.89 16.55 18.87
N GLN A 123 23.70 15.64 18.32
CA GLN A 123 23.43 14.21 18.32
C GLN A 123 23.17 13.68 19.73
N LYS A 124 24.02 14.04 20.70
CA LYS A 124 23.83 13.65 22.10
C LYS A 124 22.50 14.12 22.68
N GLN A 125 22.06 15.33 22.32
CA GLN A 125 20.83 15.91 22.87
C GLN A 125 19.57 15.41 22.18
N ILE A 126 19.55 15.35 20.85
CA ILE A 126 18.34 15.10 20.07
C ILE A 126 17.98 13.60 20.00
N ARG A 127 18.99 12.72 20.07
CA ARG A 127 18.80 11.27 20.04
C ARG A 127 18.37 10.68 21.37
N GLN A 128 18.70 11.34 22.48
CA GLN A 128 18.35 10.86 23.81
C GLN A 128 16.83 10.72 23.97
N ASN A 129 16.39 9.58 24.50
CA ASN A 129 14.98 9.36 24.80
C ASN A 129 14.58 10.07 26.10
N THR A 130 13.70 11.05 25.97
CA THR A 130 13.17 11.86 27.07
C THR A 130 11.70 11.55 27.39
N PHE A 131 11.15 10.47 26.82
CA PHE A 131 9.82 9.99 27.19
C PHE A 131 9.87 9.27 28.54
N ASN A 132 9.06 9.74 29.49
CA ASN A 132 8.86 9.10 30.78
C ASN A 132 7.58 8.24 30.73
N GLU A 133 7.72 6.93 30.91
CA GLU A 133 6.61 5.97 30.85
C GLU A 133 5.59 6.14 32.01
N GLU A 134 6.03 6.52 33.21
CA GLU A 134 5.13 6.71 34.36
C GLU A 134 4.30 8.00 34.21
N ALA A 135 4.95 9.09 33.80
CA ALA A 135 4.34 10.40 33.64
C ALA A 135 3.70 10.62 32.26
N GLN A 136 3.87 9.68 31.33
CA GLN A 136 3.42 9.77 29.93
C GLN A 136 3.80 11.11 29.28
N THR A 137 5.02 11.59 29.54
CA THR A 137 5.46 12.94 29.17
C THR A 137 6.77 12.90 28.40
N ILE A 138 6.86 13.66 27.30
CA ILE A 138 8.13 13.96 26.63
C ILE A 138 8.64 15.30 27.15
N THR A 139 9.88 15.35 27.62
CA THR A 139 10.54 16.60 27.99
C THR A 139 11.52 17.03 26.90
N VAL A 140 11.40 18.26 26.42
CA VAL A 140 12.34 18.89 25.48
C VAL A 140 13.07 20.04 26.17
N SER A 141 14.29 20.36 25.73
CA SER A 141 15.00 21.53 26.26
C SER A 141 14.34 22.83 25.78
N ASP A 142 14.59 23.94 26.48
CA ASP A 142 14.04 25.24 26.09
C ASP A 142 14.57 25.70 24.72
N GLU A 143 15.80 25.31 24.35
CA GLU A 143 16.38 25.56 23.02
C GLU A 143 15.66 24.76 21.92
N ARG A 144 15.37 23.48 22.18
CA ARG A 144 14.60 22.66 21.23
C ARG A 144 13.17 23.18 21.11
N ALA A 145 12.57 23.67 22.20
CA ALA A 145 11.26 24.33 22.17
C ALA A 145 11.26 25.59 21.29
N ALA A 146 12.33 26.39 21.33
CA ALA A 146 12.48 27.54 20.43
C ALA A 146 12.59 27.10 18.95
N ALA A 147 13.32 26.02 18.66
CA ALA A 147 13.40 25.43 17.32
C ALA A 147 12.03 24.92 16.84
N ILE A 148 11.28 24.20 17.69
CA ILE A 148 9.90 23.74 17.40
C ILE A 148 9.00 24.93 17.05
N ALA A 149 9.08 26.03 17.80
CA ALA A 149 8.29 27.23 17.54
C ALA A 149 8.65 27.89 16.19
N ASP A 150 9.92 27.86 15.80
CA ASP A 150 10.39 28.39 14.52
C ASP A 150 9.92 27.56 13.33
N VAL A 151 10.10 26.24 13.41
CA VAL A 151 9.63 25.30 12.37
C VAL A 151 8.10 25.34 12.27
N SER A 152 7.39 25.51 13.39
CA SER A 152 5.94 25.68 13.40
C SER A 152 5.49 26.93 12.62
N ARG A 153 6.23 28.05 12.70
CA ARG A 153 5.96 29.26 11.91
C ARG A 153 6.18 29.03 10.43
N TYR A 154 7.24 28.31 10.06
CA TYR A 154 7.51 27.95 8.66
C TYR A 154 6.32 27.18 8.05
N TYR A 155 5.86 26.12 8.71
CA TYR A 155 4.73 25.34 8.20
C TYR A 155 3.41 26.11 8.26
N ALA A 156 3.19 26.95 9.28
CA ALA A 156 2.05 27.87 9.30
C ALA A 156 2.03 28.76 8.05
N GLY A 157 3.16 29.35 7.65
CA GLY A 157 3.25 30.13 6.43
C GLY A 157 3.04 29.30 5.15
N LEU A 158 3.56 28.07 5.11
CA LEU A 158 3.44 27.18 3.94
C LEU A 158 1.99 26.82 3.63
N PHE A 159 1.21 26.38 4.63
CA PHE A 159 -0.14 25.85 4.42
C PHE A 159 -1.26 26.91 4.50
N THR A 160 -0.94 28.15 4.88
CA THR A 160 -1.88 29.29 4.89
C THR A 160 -1.65 30.18 3.65
N ASN A 161 -1.59 31.51 3.81
CA ASN A 161 -1.51 32.51 2.75
C ASN A 161 -0.31 33.46 2.87
N ASP A 162 0.79 33.00 3.49
CA ASP A 162 2.00 33.81 3.56
C ASP A 162 2.61 33.97 2.15
N ALA A 163 2.68 35.20 1.65
CA ALA A 163 3.23 35.52 0.34
C ALA A 163 4.71 35.10 0.20
N ALA A 164 5.48 35.07 1.29
CA ALA A 164 6.87 34.61 1.27
C ALA A 164 6.99 33.11 0.93
N MET A 165 5.92 32.35 1.15
CA MET A 165 5.86 30.91 0.88
C MET A 165 5.22 30.55 -0.47
N ALA A 166 4.80 31.53 -1.27
CA ALA A 166 4.12 31.29 -2.54
C ALA A 166 4.95 30.43 -3.51
N LYS A 167 6.26 30.70 -3.61
CA LYS A 167 7.19 29.92 -4.45
C LYS A 167 7.27 28.46 -4.00
N TYR A 168 7.26 28.20 -2.70
CA TYR A 168 7.31 26.83 -2.16
C TYR A 168 5.98 26.11 -2.37
N ARG A 169 4.85 26.79 -2.17
CA ARG A 169 3.52 26.28 -2.48
C ARG A 169 3.39 25.85 -3.94
N GLU A 170 3.86 26.70 -4.86
CA GLU A 170 3.89 26.37 -6.29
C GLU A 170 4.79 25.16 -6.58
N ALA A 171 6.01 25.15 -6.04
CA ALA A 171 6.94 24.03 -6.23
C ALA A 171 6.42 22.70 -5.64
N TYR A 172 5.66 22.76 -4.54
CA TYR A 172 5.11 21.58 -3.87
C TYR A 172 3.71 21.22 -4.36
N ALA A 173 3.15 21.97 -5.32
CA ALA A 173 1.78 21.85 -5.80
C ALA A 173 0.72 21.89 -4.68
N ILE A 174 0.93 22.78 -3.69
CA ILE A 174 0.03 22.98 -2.54
C ILE A 174 -0.76 24.28 -2.74
N PRO A 175 -2.10 24.21 -2.82
CA PRO A 175 -2.94 25.40 -2.91
C PRO A 175 -2.78 26.31 -1.69
N GLU A 176 -2.98 27.60 -1.90
CA GLU A 176 -3.08 28.58 -0.82
C GLU A 176 -4.26 28.27 0.10
N ASN A 177 -4.10 28.51 1.41
CA ASN A 177 -5.12 28.21 2.42
C ASN A 177 -5.60 26.75 2.44
N SER A 178 -4.70 25.81 2.12
CA SER A 178 -4.96 24.37 2.29
C SER A 178 -5.42 24.04 3.72
N ILE A 179 -4.93 24.78 4.72
CA ILE A 179 -5.48 24.83 6.08
C ILE A 179 -5.68 26.30 6.48
N ASN A 180 -6.91 26.68 6.79
CA ASN A 180 -7.28 28.07 7.09
C ASN A 180 -7.56 28.35 8.59
N ASP A 181 -7.59 27.29 9.43
CA ASP A 181 -7.82 27.40 10.86
C ASP A 181 -6.47 27.38 11.62
N PRO A 182 -6.10 28.46 12.34
CA PRO A 182 -4.87 28.51 13.12
C PRO A 182 -4.72 27.39 14.15
N GLU A 183 -5.82 26.92 14.74
CA GLU A 183 -5.79 25.84 15.72
C GLU A 183 -5.51 24.49 15.05
N ARG A 184 -6.10 24.23 13.87
CA ARG A 184 -5.75 23.05 13.06
C ARG A 184 -4.28 23.07 12.64
N MET A 185 -3.75 24.24 12.28
CA MET A 185 -2.33 24.39 11.96
C MET A 185 -1.43 24.08 13.15
N ARG A 186 -1.77 24.59 14.35
CA ARG A 186 -1.04 24.26 15.59
C ARG A 186 -1.05 22.76 15.86
N GLN A 187 -2.19 22.10 15.71
CA GLN A 187 -2.32 20.66 15.90
C GLN A 187 -1.51 19.88 14.86
N MET A 188 -1.56 20.26 13.58
CA MET A 188 -0.77 19.60 12.53
C MET A 188 0.74 19.70 12.78
N ASN A 189 1.21 20.85 13.27
CA ASN A 189 2.60 21.02 13.71
C ASN A 189 2.95 20.08 14.88
N ALA A 190 2.03 19.86 15.83
CA ALA A 190 2.23 18.89 16.91
C ALA A 190 2.43 17.46 16.38
N PHE A 191 1.66 17.09 15.34
CA PHE A 191 1.80 15.79 14.68
C PHE A 191 3.14 15.67 13.92
N PHE A 192 3.53 16.68 13.14
CA PHE A 192 4.81 16.66 12.43
C PHE A 192 6.00 16.62 13.38
N PHE A 193 5.94 17.35 14.49
CA PHE A 193 6.93 17.25 15.58
C PHE A 193 6.99 15.83 16.15
N TRP A 194 5.86 15.22 16.50
CA TRP A 194 5.85 13.86 17.06
C TRP A 194 6.41 12.83 16.07
N ALA A 195 6.02 12.95 14.80
CA ALA A 195 6.45 12.04 13.76
C ALA A 195 7.97 12.17 13.49
N SER A 196 8.53 13.38 13.54
CA SER A 196 9.97 13.63 13.40
C SER A 196 10.76 13.27 14.68
N TRP A 197 10.19 13.45 15.86
CA TRP A 197 10.75 12.98 17.14
C TRP A 197 10.97 11.47 17.11
N ALA A 198 9.98 10.70 16.64
CA ALA A 198 10.12 9.26 16.48
C ALA A 198 11.27 8.86 15.53
N CYS A 199 11.61 9.71 14.56
CA CYS A 199 12.67 9.45 13.59
C CYS A 199 14.09 9.56 14.14
N VAL A 200 14.28 10.31 15.23
CA VAL A 200 15.62 10.62 15.78
C VAL A 200 15.83 10.08 17.18
N THR A 201 14.77 9.91 17.96
CA THR A 201 14.88 9.45 19.35
C THR A 201 15.12 7.95 19.43
N GLU A 202 16.17 7.58 20.17
CA GLU A 202 16.59 6.20 20.38
C GLU A 202 15.56 5.39 21.17
N ARG A 203 15.38 4.13 20.78
CA ARG A 203 14.56 3.19 21.54
C ARG A 203 15.21 2.91 22.90
N PRO A 204 14.42 2.65 23.97
CA PRO A 204 14.98 2.30 25.26
C PRO A 204 15.96 1.12 25.17
N GLY A 205 17.21 1.33 25.62
CA GLY A 205 18.25 0.32 25.62
C GLY A 205 18.86 -0.02 24.25
N GLN A 206 18.63 0.79 23.22
CA GLN A 206 19.18 0.57 21.87
C GLN A 206 19.83 1.84 21.32
N ASN A 207 20.70 1.68 20.32
CA ASN A 207 21.39 2.78 19.63
C ASN A 207 20.74 3.11 18.27
N ILE A 208 19.45 2.80 18.11
CA ILE A 208 18.67 3.07 16.90
C ILE A 208 17.39 3.83 17.26
N SER A 209 16.94 4.72 16.38
CA SER A 209 15.68 5.43 16.57
C SER A 209 14.45 4.52 16.43
N TYR A 210 13.25 5.01 16.78
CA TYR A 210 12.03 4.22 16.61
C TYR A 210 11.79 3.78 15.15
N THR A 211 12.32 4.51 14.17
CA THR A 211 12.23 4.24 12.73
C THR A 211 13.49 3.59 12.15
N ASN A 212 14.32 2.93 12.98
CA ASN A 212 15.55 2.27 12.54
C ASN A 212 16.55 3.24 11.86
N ASN A 213 16.75 4.43 12.45
CA ASN A 213 17.62 5.51 11.97
C ASN A 213 17.23 6.13 10.61
N TRP A 214 15.99 5.94 10.17
CA TRP A 214 15.42 6.72 9.08
C TRP A 214 14.87 8.06 9.59
N PRO A 215 14.97 9.18 8.86
CA PRO A 215 15.58 9.34 7.54
C PRO A 215 17.10 9.55 7.64
N HIS A 216 17.81 9.35 6.53
CA HIS A 216 19.24 9.66 6.47
C HIS A 216 19.47 11.16 6.72
N GLU A 217 20.08 11.48 7.86
CA GLU A 217 20.41 12.84 8.29
C GLU A 217 21.65 12.81 9.17
N LYS A 218 22.78 13.27 8.60
CA LYS A 218 24.08 13.22 9.27
C LYS A 218 24.16 14.15 10.48
N LEU A 219 23.46 15.29 10.42
CA LEU A 219 23.47 16.27 11.53
C LEU A 219 22.98 15.65 12.84
N VAL A 220 22.04 14.70 12.76
CA VAL A 220 21.45 14.02 13.94
C VAL A 220 21.96 12.59 14.11
N GLY A 221 22.96 12.18 13.34
CA GLY A 221 23.59 10.85 13.44
C GLY A 221 22.69 9.72 12.95
N ASN A 222 21.72 10.02 12.08
CA ASN A 222 20.90 8.98 11.46
C ASN A 222 21.67 8.34 10.29
N GLU A 223 22.29 7.20 10.58
CA GLU A 223 23.00 6.35 9.63
C GLU A 223 22.46 4.91 9.67
N PRO A 224 22.61 4.13 8.56
CA PRO A 224 22.20 2.74 8.53
C PRO A 224 22.83 1.93 9.68
N SER A 225 22.01 1.21 10.43
CA SER A 225 22.50 0.36 11.52
C SER A 225 23.24 -0.87 10.99
N SER A 226 24.11 -1.47 11.81
CA SER A 226 24.80 -2.71 11.47
C SER A 226 23.83 -3.84 11.11
N ASP A 227 22.70 -3.94 11.83
CA ASP A 227 21.66 -4.93 11.54
C ASP A 227 21.06 -4.75 10.15
N LEU A 228 20.80 -3.51 9.72
CA LEU A 228 20.28 -3.21 8.39
C LEU A 228 21.22 -3.72 7.29
N ILE A 229 22.53 -3.50 7.46
CA ILE A 229 23.55 -3.96 6.50
C ILE A 229 23.61 -5.49 6.46
N ILE A 230 23.60 -6.16 7.63
CA ILE A 230 23.64 -7.62 7.72
C ILE A 230 22.43 -8.26 7.03
N TRP A 231 21.21 -7.77 7.33
CA TRP A 231 19.98 -8.32 6.75
C TRP A 231 19.84 -8.04 5.25
N THR A 232 20.42 -6.94 4.77
CA THR A 232 20.55 -6.68 3.33
C THR A 232 21.46 -7.70 2.66
N GLY A 233 22.62 -8.01 3.24
CA GLY A 233 23.52 -9.03 2.69
C GLY A 233 22.90 -10.43 2.73
N PHE A 234 22.22 -10.77 3.84
CA PHE A 234 21.56 -12.06 4.00
C PHE A 234 20.42 -12.25 2.99
N SER A 235 19.56 -11.24 2.78
CA SER A 235 18.44 -11.34 1.85
C SER A 235 18.90 -11.58 0.41
N VAL A 236 19.98 -10.93 -0.03
CA VAL A 236 20.58 -11.14 -1.36
C VAL A 236 21.13 -12.57 -1.51
N ILE A 237 21.79 -13.10 -0.50
CA ILE A 237 22.30 -14.49 -0.52
C ILE A 237 21.13 -15.47 -0.66
N ILE A 238 20.07 -15.27 0.13
CA ILE A 238 18.87 -16.12 0.09
C ILE A 238 18.13 -16.01 -1.25
N LEU A 239 18.05 -14.81 -1.85
CA LEU A 239 17.51 -14.61 -3.19
C LEU A 239 18.28 -15.44 -4.23
N ILE A 240 19.60 -15.30 -4.29
CA ILE A 240 20.43 -16.01 -5.28
C ILE A 240 20.31 -17.53 -5.08
N ALA A 241 20.35 -18.00 -3.84
CA ALA A 241 20.17 -19.41 -3.51
C ALA A 241 18.77 -19.90 -3.94
N GLY A 242 17.72 -19.12 -3.66
CA GLY A 242 16.34 -19.42 -4.04
C GLY A 242 16.17 -19.53 -5.56
N VAL A 243 16.69 -18.56 -6.32
CA VAL A 243 16.68 -18.58 -7.80
C VAL A 243 17.41 -19.82 -8.31
N GLY A 244 18.61 -20.12 -7.80
CA GLY A 244 19.37 -21.30 -8.20
C GLY A 244 18.65 -22.62 -7.91
N LEU A 245 18.04 -22.76 -6.73
CA LEU A 245 17.27 -23.94 -6.34
C LEU A 245 16.02 -24.12 -7.20
N LEU A 246 15.29 -23.04 -7.46
CA LEU A 246 14.09 -23.10 -8.29
C LEU A 246 14.43 -23.39 -9.76
N ALA A 247 15.48 -22.78 -10.29
CA ALA A 247 15.99 -23.08 -11.64
C ALA A 247 16.44 -24.54 -11.76
N TYR A 248 17.15 -25.08 -10.76
CA TYR A 248 17.52 -26.50 -10.72
C TYR A 248 16.27 -27.41 -10.66
N TYR A 249 15.26 -27.02 -9.88
CA TYR A 249 13.98 -27.75 -9.82
C TYR A 249 13.31 -27.80 -11.20
N TYR A 250 13.20 -26.67 -11.91
CA TYR A 250 12.62 -26.64 -13.26
C TYR A 250 13.47 -27.45 -14.26
N ALA A 251 14.79 -27.35 -14.22
CA ALA A 251 15.67 -28.09 -15.13
C ALA A 251 15.63 -29.62 -14.92
N SER A 252 15.46 -30.05 -13.67
CA SER A 252 15.40 -31.48 -13.30
C SER A 252 14.03 -32.11 -13.52
N ASN A 253 12.96 -31.31 -13.53
CA ASN A 253 11.61 -31.76 -13.84
C ASN A 253 11.26 -31.34 -15.28
N LYS A 254 11.59 -32.18 -16.27
CA LYS A 254 11.16 -31.97 -17.67
C LYS A 254 9.65 -31.78 -17.72
N GLU A 255 9.21 -30.61 -18.20
CA GLU A 255 7.83 -30.44 -18.65
C GLU A 255 7.59 -31.36 -19.86
N GLU A 256 6.44 -32.03 -19.90
CA GLU A 256 6.02 -32.75 -21.11
C GLU A 256 5.89 -31.71 -22.24
N GLU A 257 6.61 -31.91 -23.35
CA GLU A 257 6.44 -31.08 -24.55
C GLU A 257 4.96 -31.06 -24.95
N LEU A 258 4.43 -29.87 -25.26
CA LEU A 258 3.08 -29.71 -25.77
C LEU A 258 2.93 -30.47 -27.09
N ASP A 259 2.26 -31.63 -27.05
CA ASP A 259 1.86 -32.31 -28.28
C ASP A 259 0.73 -31.51 -28.95
N VAL A 260 1.09 -30.69 -29.93
CA VAL A 260 0.18 -29.85 -30.74
C VAL A 260 -0.93 -30.69 -31.37
N ASN A 261 -0.69 -31.98 -31.67
CA ASN A 261 -1.72 -32.86 -32.25
C ASN A 261 -2.81 -33.25 -31.24
N SER A 262 -2.56 -33.09 -29.94
CA SER A 262 -3.52 -33.36 -28.88
C SER A 262 -4.44 -32.17 -28.57
N LEU A 263 -4.21 -31.00 -29.18
CA LEU A 263 -5.02 -29.80 -28.99
C LEU A 263 -6.37 -29.88 -29.74
N PRO A 264 -7.45 -29.27 -29.20
CA PRO A 264 -8.74 -29.23 -29.88
C PRO A 264 -8.65 -28.57 -31.27
N LYS A 265 -9.28 -29.19 -32.27
CA LYS A 265 -9.31 -28.66 -33.66
C LYS A 265 -10.27 -27.47 -33.84
N LYS A 266 -11.19 -27.29 -32.90
CA LYS A 266 -12.16 -26.18 -32.85
C LYS A 266 -12.16 -25.62 -31.43
N ASP A 267 -12.47 -24.33 -31.32
CA ASP A 267 -12.61 -23.64 -30.04
C ASP A 267 -13.69 -24.32 -29.17
N PRO A 268 -13.32 -24.87 -28.01
CA PRO A 268 -14.27 -25.49 -27.09
C PRO A 268 -15.28 -24.51 -26.47
N LEU A 269 -15.00 -23.20 -26.48
CA LEU A 269 -15.86 -22.15 -25.93
C LEU A 269 -16.89 -21.63 -26.94
N LEU A 270 -16.71 -21.91 -28.24
CA LEU A 270 -17.60 -21.45 -29.32
C LEU A 270 -19.03 -22.03 -29.22
N GLY A 271 -19.23 -23.13 -28.49
CA GLY A 271 -20.54 -23.74 -28.21
C GLY A 271 -21.19 -23.29 -26.90
N LEU A 272 -20.58 -22.36 -26.16
CA LEU A 272 -21.05 -21.92 -24.85
C LEU A 272 -22.08 -20.79 -25.02
N GLU A 273 -23.37 -21.08 -24.81
CA GLU A 273 -24.39 -20.03 -24.83
C GLU A 273 -24.28 -19.17 -23.56
N PRO A 274 -23.97 -17.87 -23.67
CA PRO A 274 -23.76 -17.03 -22.49
C PRO A 274 -25.09 -16.85 -21.75
N THR A 275 -25.09 -17.21 -20.46
CA THR A 275 -26.26 -17.08 -19.58
C THR A 275 -26.63 -15.61 -19.36
N PRO A 276 -27.84 -15.31 -18.86
CA PRO A 276 -28.26 -13.93 -18.60
C PRO A 276 -27.32 -13.16 -17.65
N SER A 277 -26.73 -13.81 -16.64
CA SER A 277 -25.76 -13.17 -15.75
C SER A 277 -24.41 -12.91 -16.41
N MET A 278 -23.91 -13.83 -17.25
CA MET A 278 -22.70 -13.64 -18.04
C MET A 278 -22.84 -12.43 -18.97
N ARG A 279 -23.97 -12.29 -19.66
CA ARG A 279 -24.22 -11.11 -20.51
C ARG A 279 -24.28 -9.82 -19.70
N ALA A 280 -24.73 -9.88 -18.45
CA ALA A 280 -24.80 -8.73 -17.57
C ALA A 280 -23.43 -8.24 -17.08
N THR A 281 -22.35 -9.02 -17.19
CA THR A 281 -20.99 -8.55 -16.87
C THR A 281 -20.42 -7.63 -17.96
N LEU A 282 -20.97 -7.61 -19.17
CA LEU A 282 -20.47 -6.77 -20.27
C LEU A 282 -20.40 -5.28 -19.88
N LYS A 283 -21.39 -4.78 -19.14
CA LYS A 283 -21.40 -3.40 -18.65
C LYS A 283 -20.28 -3.09 -17.65
N TYR A 284 -19.79 -4.09 -16.90
CA TYR A 284 -18.63 -3.92 -16.03
C TYR A 284 -17.39 -3.62 -16.86
N PHE A 285 -17.15 -4.38 -17.92
CA PHE A 285 -15.98 -4.17 -18.77
C PHE A 285 -16.00 -2.80 -19.46
N TRP A 286 -17.16 -2.33 -19.93
CA TRP A 286 -17.30 -0.96 -20.44
C TRP A 286 -17.00 0.10 -19.38
N THR A 287 -17.52 -0.07 -18.16
CA THR A 287 -17.21 0.83 -17.05
C THR A 287 -15.72 0.77 -16.69
N VAL A 288 -15.10 -0.39 -16.65
CA VAL A 288 -13.65 -0.55 -16.41
C VAL A 288 -12.85 0.25 -17.43
N THR A 289 -13.15 0.13 -18.73
CA THR A 289 -12.49 0.94 -19.77
C THR A 289 -12.67 2.44 -19.53
N ALA A 290 -13.87 2.88 -19.15
CA ALA A 290 -14.10 4.29 -18.82
C ALA A 290 -13.29 4.74 -17.58
N LEU A 291 -13.21 3.92 -16.53
CA LEU A 291 -12.41 4.22 -15.34
C LEU A 291 -10.92 4.28 -15.65
N VAL A 292 -10.41 3.44 -16.55
CA VAL A 292 -9.01 3.52 -17.03
C VAL A 292 -8.76 4.88 -17.70
N LEU A 293 -9.65 5.35 -18.57
CA LEU A 293 -9.50 6.66 -19.23
C LEU A 293 -9.49 7.81 -18.21
N VAL A 294 -10.37 7.77 -17.21
CA VAL A 294 -10.40 8.76 -16.13
C VAL A 294 -9.11 8.69 -15.31
N GLN A 295 -8.65 7.49 -14.95
CA GLN A 295 -7.42 7.27 -14.18
C GLN A 295 -6.18 7.81 -14.90
N VAL A 296 -6.05 7.54 -16.20
CA VAL A 296 -4.96 8.07 -17.03
C VAL A 296 -5.04 9.59 -17.10
N THR A 297 -6.24 10.16 -17.28
CA THR A 297 -6.43 11.61 -17.30
C THR A 297 -6.01 12.25 -15.98
N MET A 298 -6.39 11.66 -14.84
CA MET A 298 -5.95 12.14 -13.52
C MET A 298 -4.43 12.01 -13.33
N GLY A 299 -3.81 10.97 -13.91
CA GLY A 299 -2.36 10.81 -13.94
C GLY A 299 -1.66 11.92 -14.72
N VAL A 300 -2.20 12.29 -15.90
CA VAL A 300 -1.70 13.42 -16.69
C VAL A 300 -1.79 14.73 -15.91
N VAL A 301 -2.94 15.01 -15.27
CA VAL A 301 -3.11 16.21 -14.45
C VAL A 301 -2.12 16.24 -13.28
N THR A 302 -1.99 15.13 -12.55
CA THR A 302 -1.06 15.00 -11.41
C THR A 302 0.38 15.23 -11.82
N ALA A 303 0.81 14.63 -12.94
CA ALA A 303 2.15 14.82 -13.47
C ALA A 303 2.40 16.26 -13.92
N HIS A 304 1.38 16.93 -14.47
CA HIS A 304 1.48 18.30 -14.95
C HIS A 304 1.73 19.31 -13.83
N TYR A 305 1.15 19.11 -12.65
CA TYR A 305 1.44 19.92 -11.47
C TYR A 305 2.92 19.86 -11.04
N GLY A 306 3.62 18.77 -11.34
CA GLY A 306 5.06 18.70 -11.12
C GLY A 306 5.90 19.58 -12.06
N VAL A 307 5.28 20.14 -13.12
CA VAL A 307 5.94 21.00 -14.11
C VAL A 307 5.48 22.46 -13.97
N GLU A 308 4.17 22.70 -13.88
CA GLU A 308 3.58 24.06 -13.86
C GLU A 308 3.08 24.49 -12.47
N GLY A 309 3.27 23.67 -11.44
CA GLY A 309 2.93 24.00 -10.05
C GLY A 309 1.44 23.91 -9.75
N LEU A 310 0.72 25.05 -9.82
CA LEU A 310 -0.71 25.14 -9.45
C LEU A 310 -1.65 25.32 -10.65
N ALA A 311 -1.09 25.50 -11.86
CA ALA A 311 -1.86 25.73 -13.07
C ALA A 311 -1.82 24.54 -14.04
N LEU A 312 -2.78 24.50 -14.95
CA LEU A 312 -2.81 23.63 -16.12
C LEU A 312 -2.92 24.50 -17.37
N TYR A 313 -1.79 24.77 -18.04
CA TYR A 313 -1.67 25.67 -19.18
C TYR A 313 -2.24 27.07 -18.91
N GLY A 314 -1.90 27.64 -17.75
CA GLY A 314 -2.36 28.94 -17.27
C GLY A 314 -3.76 28.95 -16.63
N LEU A 315 -4.49 27.83 -16.66
CA LEU A 315 -5.77 27.69 -15.95
C LEU A 315 -5.51 27.34 -14.48
N PRO A 316 -6.10 28.06 -13.49
CA PRO A 316 -5.90 27.80 -12.07
C PRO A 316 -6.70 26.56 -11.61
N LEU A 317 -6.33 25.39 -12.13
CA LEU A 317 -7.06 24.15 -11.89
C LEU A 317 -6.98 23.72 -10.43
N ALA A 318 -5.91 24.08 -9.71
CA ALA A 318 -5.71 23.70 -8.31
C ALA A 318 -6.81 24.23 -7.36
N ASP A 319 -7.53 25.29 -7.75
CA ASP A 319 -8.66 25.84 -6.99
C ASP A 319 -9.86 24.89 -6.90
N ILE A 320 -9.95 23.94 -7.84
CA ILE A 320 -11.06 22.98 -7.92
C ILE A 320 -10.55 21.54 -7.88
N LEU A 321 -9.40 21.24 -8.47
CA LEU A 321 -8.86 19.88 -8.57
C LEU A 321 -7.37 19.92 -8.20
N PRO A 322 -7.02 20.12 -6.92
CA PRO A 322 -5.63 20.22 -6.50
C PRO A 322 -4.87 18.92 -6.72
N TYR A 323 -3.53 19.00 -6.69
CA TYR A 323 -2.62 17.85 -6.85
C TYR A 323 -3.02 16.65 -5.99
N SER A 324 -3.35 16.88 -4.72
CA SER A 324 -3.76 15.80 -3.82
C SER A 324 -4.99 15.08 -4.34
N ILE A 325 -6.04 15.77 -4.81
CA ILE A 325 -7.23 15.10 -5.36
C ILE A 325 -6.92 14.37 -6.67
N SER A 326 -6.18 14.98 -7.59
CA SER A 326 -5.86 14.29 -8.85
C SER A 326 -5.02 13.03 -8.59
N ARG A 327 -4.09 13.07 -7.62
CA ARG A 327 -3.32 11.89 -7.20
C ARG A 327 -4.21 10.86 -6.50
N THR A 328 -5.04 11.27 -5.54
CA THR A 328 -6.01 10.40 -4.85
C THR A 328 -6.83 9.61 -5.87
N TRP A 329 -7.42 10.30 -6.85
CA TRP A 329 -8.26 9.67 -7.86
C TRP A 329 -7.46 8.80 -8.82
N HIS A 330 -6.25 9.21 -9.20
CA HIS A 330 -5.37 8.39 -10.02
C HIS A 330 -5.00 7.05 -9.34
N VAL A 331 -4.56 7.10 -8.09
CA VAL A 331 -4.14 5.93 -7.31
C VAL A 331 -5.34 5.03 -6.97
N GLN A 332 -6.42 5.63 -6.44
CA GLN A 332 -7.60 4.86 -6.07
C GLN A 332 -8.27 4.19 -7.27
N LEU A 333 -8.41 4.89 -8.40
CA LEU A 333 -8.97 4.28 -9.60
C LEU A 333 -8.06 3.16 -10.12
N GLY A 334 -6.74 3.30 -9.97
CA GLY A 334 -5.76 2.25 -10.26
C GLY A 334 -6.08 0.93 -9.56
N ILE A 335 -6.65 0.97 -8.35
CA ILE A 335 -7.13 -0.23 -7.64
C ILE A 335 -8.54 -0.62 -8.10
N LEU A 336 -9.45 0.35 -8.16
CA LEU A 336 -10.88 0.06 -8.35
C LEU A 336 -11.20 -0.53 -9.72
N TRP A 337 -10.57 -0.06 -10.81
CA TRP A 337 -10.83 -0.65 -12.13
C TRP A 337 -10.21 -2.04 -12.24
N ILE A 338 -9.02 -2.27 -11.67
CA ILE A 338 -8.36 -3.58 -11.63
C ILE A 338 -9.23 -4.57 -10.87
N ALA A 339 -9.63 -4.23 -9.63
CA ALA A 339 -10.50 -5.08 -8.82
C ALA A 339 -11.83 -5.35 -9.53
N THR A 340 -12.47 -4.32 -10.11
CA THR A 340 -13.74 -4.46 -10.84
C THR A 340 -13.59 -5.39 -12.05
N SER A 341 -12.45 -5.36 -12.75
CA SER A 341 -12.17 -6.25 -13.88
C SER A 341 -12.14 -7.72 -13.43
N TRP A 342 -11.45 -8.03 -12.34
CA TRP A 342 -11.36 -9.38 -11.80
C TRP A 342 -12.68 -9.87 -11.20
N LEU A 343 -13.42 -8.99 -10.54
CA LEU A 343 -14.78 -9.29 -10.07
C LEU A 343 -15.70 -9.67 -11.25
N ALA A 344 -15.66 -8.89 -12.35
CA ALA A 344 -16.43 -9.16 -13.55
C ALA A 344 -16.02 -10.47 -14.24
N THR A 345 -14.70 -10.72 -14.33
CA THR A 345 -14.15 -11.97 -14.85
C THR A 345 -14.62 -13.17 -14.03
N GLY A 346 -14.56 -13.09 -12.69
CA GLY A 346 -15.09 -14.13 -11.82
C GLY A 346 -16.58 -14.40 -12.08
N LEU A 347 -17.40 -13.35 -12.12
CA LEU A 347 -18.85 -13.47 -12.35
C LEU A 347 -19.20 -14.03 -13.73
N PHE A 348 -18.35 -13.80 -14.73
CA PHE A 348 -18.49 -14.38 -16.07
C PHE A 348 -18.10 -15.86 -16.08
N ILE A 349 -17.00 -16.21 -15.43
CA ILE A 349 -16.44 -17.56 -15.45
C ILE A 349 -17.26 -18.51 -14.57
N ALA A 350 -17.78 -18.05 -13.44
CA ALA A 350 -18.47 -18.93 -12.48
C ALA A 350 -19.66 -19.71 -13.06
N PRO A 351 -20.59 -19.11 -13.84
CA PRO A 351 -21.64 -19.85 -14.55
C PRO A 351 -21.11 -20.70 -15.71
N ALA A 352 -20.07 -20.23 -16.41
CA ALA A 352 -19.43 -20.97 -17.51
C ALA A 352 -18.77 -22.27 -17.02
N VAL A 353 -18.25 -22.26 -15.80
CA VAL A 353 -17.67 -23.42 -15.10
C VAL A 353 -18.75 -24.44 -14.75
N SER A 354 -19.83 -24.00 -14.09
CA SER A 354 -20.83 -24.93 -13.55
C SER A 354 -21.88 -25.37 -14.56
N GLY A 355 -21.97 -24.68 -15.70
CA GLY A 355 -23.06 -24.83 -16.68
C GLY A 355 -24.41 -24.52 -16.07
N HIS A 356 -24.45 -23.71 -15.00
CA HIS A 356 -25.64 -23.45 -14.22
C HIS A 356 -25.82 -21.95 -13.97
N GLU A 357 -27.00 -21.44 -14.30
CA GLU A 357 -27.45 -20.09 -13.94
C GLU A 357 -28.30 -20.17 -12.66
N PRO A 358 -27.77 -19.82 -11.48
CA PRO A 358 -28.56 -19.85 -10.27
C PRO A 358 -29.65 -18.77 -10.26
N LYS A 359 -30.75 -19.01 -9.54
CA LYS A 359 -31.90 -18.10 -9.48
C LYS A 359 -31.48 -16.69 -9.07
N PHE A 360 -31.99 -15.67 -9.76
CA PHE A 360 -31.67 -14.26 -9.52
C PHE A 360 -30.17 -13.89 -9.65
N GLN A 361 -29.34 -14.69 -10.35
CA GLN A 361 -27.92 -14.35 -10.64
C GLN A 361 -27.78 -13.00 -11.34
N ARG A 362 -28.50 -12.80 -12.45
CA ARG A 362 -28.50 -11.52 -13.17
C ARG A 362 -28.90 -10.32 -12.29
N VAL A 363 -29.88 -10.49 -11.40
CA VAL A 363 -30.31 -9.41 -10.48
C VAL A 363 -29.19 -9.06 -9.50
N GLY A 364 -28.57 -10.06 -8.89
CA GLY A 364 -27.43 -9.85 -7.99
C GLY A 364 -26.24 -9.19 -8.68
N VAL A 365 -25.90 -9.61 -9.90
CA VAL A 365 -24.86 -8.97 -10.72
C VAL A 365 -25.22 -7.51 -11.04
N ASN A 366 -26.50 -7.22 -11.34
CA ASN A 366 -26.92 -5.85 -11.57
C ASN A 366 -26.89 -4.98 -10.32
N PHE A 367 -27.28 -5.52 -9.17
CA PHE A 367 -27.26 -4.82 -7.90
C PHE A 367 -25.83 -4.51 -7.45
N LEU A 368 -24.92 -5.49 -7.54
CA LEU A 368 -23.50 -5.29 -7.25
C LEU A 368 -22.90 -4.20 -8.15
N PHE A 369 -23.24 -4.18 -9.43
CA PHE A 369 -22.77 -3.14 -10.36
C PHE A 369 -23.17 -1.74 -9.91
N ILE A 370 -24.44 -1.56 -9.54
CA ILE A 370 -24.95 -0.27 -9.06
C ILE A 370 -24.26 0.12 -7.75
N ALA A 371 -24.09 -0.83 -6.83
CA ALA A 371 -23.37 -0.59 -5.58
C ALA A 371 -21.93 -0.11 -5.83
N LEU A 372 -21.19 -0.76 -6.73
CA LEU A 372 -19.83 -0.35 -7.08
C LEU A 372 -19.79 1.06 -7.70
N LEU A 373 -20.74 1.40 -8.57
CA LEU A 373 -20.83 2.77 -9.12
C LEU A 373 -21.08 3.81 -8.04
N ILE A 374 -21.98 3.54 -7.11
CA ILE A 374 -22.26 4.42 -5.97
C ILE A 374 -21.01 4.57 -5.10
N ILE A 375 -20.28 3.49 -4.83
CA ILE A 375 -19.04 3.53 -4.05
C ILE A 375 -17.99 4.38 -4.75
N VAL A 376 -17.75 4.19 -6.05
CA VAL A 376 -16.73 4.94 -6.81
C VAL A 376 -17.07 6.42 -6.82
N VAL A 377 -18.27 6.79 -7.28
CA VAL A 377 -18.67 8.21 -7.40
C VAL A 377 -18.78 8.86 -6.03
N GLY A 378 -19.36 8.16 -5.05
CA GLY A 378 -19.55 8.65 -3.70
C GLY A 378 -18.23 8.87 -2.95
N SER A 379 -17.28 7.94 -3.05
CA SER A 379 -15.95 8.09 -2.44
C SER A 379 -15.15 9.22 -3.06
N MET A 380 -15.15 9.34 -4.39
CA MET A 380 -14.46 10.44 -5.10
C MET A 380 -15.03 11.81 -4.72
N ALA A 381 -16.36 11.94 -4.68
CA ALA A 381 -17.02 13.17 -4.24
C ALA A 381 -16.68 13.47 -2.76
N GLY A 382 -16.73 12.45 -1.90
CA GLY A 382 -16.35 12.54 -0.50
C GLY A 382 -14.93 13.07 -0.30
N GLN A 383 -13.96 12.46 -0.97
CA GLN A 383 -12.55 12.87 -0.96
C GLN A 383 -12.39 14.34 -1.34
N TRP A 384 -13.09 14.77 -2.39
CA TRP A 384 -13.11 16.17 -2.81
C TRP A 384 -13.63 17.10 -1.71
N PHE A 385 -14.78 16.78 -1.09
CA PHE A 385 -15.29 17.57 0.04
C PHE A 385 -14.34 17.58 1.25
N GLY A 386 -13.62 16.48 1.48
CA GLY A 386 -12.59 16.36 2.51
C GLY A 386 -11.43 17.34 2.28
N VAL A 387 -10.71 17.18 1.17
CA VAL A 387 -9.52 17.98 0.83
C VAL A 387 -9.85 19.46 0.70
N MET A 388 -10.99 19.81 0.10
CA MET A 388 -11.44 21.19 -0.05
C MET A 388 -11.93 21.83 1.28
N GLN A 389 -11.65 21.19 2.43
CA GLN A 389 -11.98 21.65 3.78
C GLN A 389 -13.47 21.93 4.00
N LYS A 390 -14.36 21.15 3.36
CA LYS A 390 -15.82 21.29 3.48
C LYS A 390 -16.45 20.36 4.53
N LEU A 391 -15.63 19.49 5.13
CA LEU A 391 -16.04 18.55 6.18
C LEU A 391 -15.29 18.83 7.49
N GLY A 392 -15.92 18.49 8.62
CA GLY A 392 -15.23 18.41 9.90
C GLY A 392 -14.32 17.18 9.98
N LEU A 393 -13.45 17.11 10.99
CA LEU A 393 -12.46 16.02 11.11
C LEU A 393 -13.08 14.64 11.35
N VAL A 394 -14.28 14.56 11.95
CA VAL A 394 -15.00 13.29 12.16
C VAL A 394 -15.63 12.85 10.83
N GLU A 395 -16.36 13.76 10.20
CA GLU A 395 -17.08 13.54 8.95
C GLU A 395 -16.11 13.21 7.82
N ASN A 396 -14.95 13.85 7.78
CA ASN A 396 -13.90 13.58 6.82
C ASN A 396 -13.40 12.13 6.90
N PHE A 397 -13.14 11.59 8.10
CA PHE A 397 -12.71 10.19 8.24
C PHE A 397 -13.78 9.21 7.74
N TRP A 398 -15.06 9.52 7.96
CA TRP A 398 -16.16 8.63 7.59
C TRP A 398 -16.57 8.71 6.12
N PHE A 399 -16.74 9.92 5.60
CA PHE A 399 -17.31 10.15 4.27
C PHE A 399 -16.36 10.84 3.31
N GLY A 400 -15.26 11.41 3.81
CA GLY A 400 -14.29 12.18 3.06
C GLY A 400 -13.03 11.38 2.70
N HIS A 401 -11.88 11.90 3.12
CA HIS A 401 -10.54 11.41 2.80
C HIS A 401 -9.85 10.83 4.04
N GLN A 402 -9.45 9.55 4.01
CA GLN A 402 -8.71 8.93 5.13
C GLN A 402 -7.26 9.38 5.23
N GLY A 403 -6.66 9.87 4.15
CA GLY A 403 -5.32 10.46 4.15
C GLY A 403 -4.18 9.45 4.11
N TYR A 404 -4.48 8.18 3.86
CA TYR A 404 -3.49 7.14 3.64
C TYR A 404 -3.63 6.60 2.23
N GLU A 405 -2.54 6.68 1.47
CA GLU A 405 -2.56 6.31 0.06
C GLU A 405 -3.00 4.86 -0.12
N TYR A 406 -3.71 4.60 -1.22
CA TYR A 406 -4.36 3.33 -1.59
C TYR A 406 -5.64 3.00 -0.79
N VAL A 407 -5.87 3.63 0.36
CA VAL A 407 -7.07 3.46 1.20
C VAL A 407 -7.72 4.81 1.53
N ASP A 408 -7.68 5.73 0.58
CA ASP A 408 -8.09 7.13 0.74
C ASP A 408 -9.60 7.32 0.94
N LEU A 409 -10.42 6.39 0.43
CA LEU A 409 -11.87 6.48 0.58
C LEU A 409 -12.29 6.50 2.05
N GLY A 410 -13.24 7.37 2.42
CA GLY A 410 -13.79 7.42 3.77
C GLY A 410 -14.28 6.07 4.31
N ARG A 411 -14.27 5.90 5.63
CA ARG A 411 -14.60 4.64 6.33
C ARG A 411 -15.95 4.05 5.93
N PHE A 412 -16.97 4.88 5.70
CA PHE A 412 -18.29 4.44 5.22
C PHE A 412 -18.18 3.76 3.86
N TRP A 413 -17.49 4.40 2.91
CA TRP A 413 -17.28 3.86 1.57
C TRP A 413 -16.47 2.56 1.60
N GLN A 414 -15.48 2.48 2.49
CA GLN A 414 -14.70 1.27 2.69
C GLN A 414 -15.54 0.10 3.23
N ILE A 415 -16.39 0.35 4.23
CA ILE A 415 -17.33 -0.67 4.75
C ILE A 415 -18.31 -1.08 3.65
N PHE A 416 -18.81 -0.12 2.86
CA PHE A 416 -19.73 -0.43 1.77
C PHE A 416 -19.04 -1.28 0.67
N LEU A 417 -17.79 -0.99 0.34
CA LEU A 417 -16.99 -1.83 -0.56
C LEU A 417 -16.81 -3.24 0.00
N LEU A 418 -16.51 -3.40 1.29
CA LEU A 418 -16.42 -4.72 1.93
C LEU A 418 -17.73 -5.51 1.79
N VAL A 419 -18.88 -4.88 2.05
CA VAL A 419 -20.20 -5.50 1.82
C VAL A 419 -20.39 -5.90 0.36
N GLY A 420 -19.95 -5.06 -0.58
CA GLY A 420 -19.93 -5.37 -2.01
C GLY A 420 -19.06 -6.60 -2.35
N LEU A 421 -17.89 -6.75 -1.72
CA LEU A 421 -17.01 -7.90 -1.91
C LEU A 421 -17.62 -9.18 -1.33
N PHE A 422 -18.29 -9.13 -0.18
CA PHE A 422 -19.02 -10.29 0.36
C PHE A 422 -20.23 -10.67 -0.50
N LEU A 423 -20.95 -9.67 -1.03
CA LEU A 423 -22.00 -9.92 -2.01
C LEU A 423 -21.43 -10.60 -3.26
N TRP A 424 -20.30 -10.11 -3.79
CA TRP A 424 -19.62 -10.74 -4.91
C TRP A 424 -19.22 -12.19 -4.59
N LEU A 425 -18.61 -12.44 -3.44
CA LEU A 425 -18.23 -13.79 -3.00
C LEU A 425 -19.45 -14.72 -2.91
N PHE A 426 -20.58 -14.22 -2.43
CA PHE A 426 -21.83 -14.97 -2.41
C PHE A 426 -22.29 -15.34 -3.82
N LEU A 427 -22.25 -14.40 -4.77
CA LEU A 427 -22.60 -14.63 -6.18
C LEU A 427 -21.65 -15.63 -6.87
N MET A 428 -20.36 -15.58 -6.54
CA MET A 428 -19.35 -16.52 -7.02
C MET A 428 -19.60 -17.92 -6.49
N THR A 429 -19.71 -18.04 -5.16
CA THR A 429 -19.84 -19.32 -4.47
C THR A 429 -21.05 -20.09 -4.98
N ARG A 430 -22.21 -19.44 -5.07
CA ARG A 430 -23.45 -20.11 -5.52
C ARG A 430 -23.41 -20.54 -6.99
N ALA A 431 -22.67 -19.82 -7.83
CA ALA A 431 -22.52 -20.16 -9.24
C ALA A 431 -21.49 -21.28 -9.44
N ILE A 432 -20.43 -21.36 -8.62
CA ILE A 432 -19.40 -22.40 -8.70
C ILE A 432 -19.84 -23.70 -8.00
N TRP A 433 -20.61 -23.62 -6.92
CA TRP A 433 -20.95 -24.77 -6.07
C TRP A 433 -21.48 -26.02 -6.81
N PRO A 434 -22.34 -25.90 -7.84
CA PRO A 434 -22.79 -27.08 -8.60
C PRO A 434 -21.66 -27.82 -9.33
N ALA A 435 -20.57 -27.12 -9.70
CA ALA A 435 -19.42 -27.73 -10.38
C ALA A 435 -18.67 -28.70 -9.46
N PHE A 436 -18.53 -28.39 -8.17
CA PHE A 436 -17.90 -29.30 -7.19
C PHE A 436 -18.60 -30.65 -7.10
N LYS A 437 -19.91 -30.70 -7.33
CA LYS A 437 -20.69 -31.94 -7.31
C LYS A 437 -20.49 -32.78 -8.57
N LYS A 438 -20.14 -32.16 -9.71
CA LYS A 438 -20.08 -32.81 -11.03
C LYS A 438 -18.66 -33.15 -11.50
N GLU A 439 -17.67 -32.31 -11.23
CA GLU A 439 -16.32 -32.48 -11.78
C GLU A 439 -15.37 -33.09 -10.75
N GLU A 440 -15.21 -34.42 -10.75
CA GLU A 440 -14.32 -35.10 -9.79
C GLU A 440 -12.83 -34.80 -10.01
N GLU A 441 -12.38 -34.74 -11.28
CA GLU A 441 -10.96 -34.49 -11.60
C GLU A 441 -10.55 -33.02 -11.39
N GLY A 442 -11.48 -32.08 -11.55
CA GLY A 442 -11.25 -30.63 -11.44
C GLY A 442 -11.43 -30.05 -10.03
N ARG A 443 -11.87 -30.85 -9.04
CA ARG A 443 -12.23 -30.35 -7.69
C ARG A 443 -11.14 -29.54 -7.00
N HIS A 444 -9.88 -29.91 -7.18
CA HIS A 444 -8.77 -29.22 -6.51
C HIS A 444 -8.52 -27.82 -7.08
N LEU A 445 -8.55 -27.67 -8.42
CA LEU A 445 -8.40 -26.37 -9.07
C LEU A 445 -9.62 -25.47 -8.77
N LEU A 446 -10.83 -26.02 -8.77
CA LEU A 446 -12.04 -25.34 -8.30
C LEU A 446 -11.93 -24.92 -6.82
N GLY A 447 -11.34 -25.77 -5.98
CA GLY A 447 -11.04 -25.49 -4.58
C GLY A 447 -10.15 -24.26 -4.43
N MET A 448 -9.05 -24.19 -5.18
CA MET A 448 -8.17 -23.01 -5.20
C MET A 448 -8.89 -21.75 -5.71
N PHE A 449 -9.78 -21.89 -6.68
CA PHE A 449 -10.56 -20.76 -7.20
C PHE A 449 -11.50 -20.19 -6.13
N LEU A 450 -12.15 -21.06 -5.35
CA LEU A 450 -13.00 -20.61 -4.25
C LEU A 450 -12.17 -20.04 -3.09
N ILE A 451 -11.05 -20.66 -2.72
CA ILE A 451 -10.16 -20.16 -1.65
C ILE A 451 -9.61 -18.77 -1.99
N SER A 452 -9.13 -18.56 -3.21
CA SER A 452 -8.66 -17.24 -3.66
C SER A 452 -9.80 -16.21 -3.71
N SER A 453 -11.00 -16.60 -4.14
CA SER A 453 -12.19 -15.73 -4.07
C SER A 453 -12.53 -15.33 -2.63
N VAL A 454 -12.47 -16.27 -1.69
CA VAL A 454 -12.68 -15.99 -0.25
C VAL A 454 -11.61 -15.04 0.27
N ALA A 455 -10.34 -15.24 -0.12
CA ALA A 455 -9.25 -14.39 0.31
C ALA A 455 -9.44 -12.93 -0.16
N ILE A 456 -9.86 -12.71 -1.41
CA ILE A 456 -10.20 -11.36 -1.91
C ILE A 456 -11.29 -10.71 -1.05
N ALA A 457 -12.35 -11.41 -0.65
CA ALA A 457 -13.39 -10.76 0.14
C ALA A 457 -12.97 -10.51 1.61
N VAL A 458 -12.33 -11.51 2.23
CA VAL A 458 -12.05 -11.50 3.67
C VAL A 458 -10.89 -10.56 4.01
N PHE A 459 -9.80 -10.58 3.24
CA PHE A 459 -8.60 -9.83 3.62
C PHE A 459 -8.75 -8.31 3.44
N TYR A 460 -9.71 -7.85 2.64
CA TYR A 460 -10.08 -6.43 2.63
C TYR A 460 -10.59 -5.94 4.00
N ALA A 461 -11.13 -6.83 4.84
CA ALA A 461 -11.58 -6.49 6.19
C ALA A 461 -10.44 -6.08 7.14
N ALA A 462 -9.20 -6.48 6.86
CA ALA A 462 -8.02 -5.96 7.58
C ALA A 462 -7.94 -4.42 7.50
N GLY A 463 -8.50 -3.84 6.43
CA GLY A 463 -8.68 -2.42 6.24
C GLY A 463 -9.48 -1.70 7.34
N LEU A 464 -10.26 -2.44 8.13
CA LEU A 464 -11.11 -1.89 9.19
C LEU A 464 -10.42 -1.88 10.57
N MET A 465 -9.19 -2.36 10.68
CA MET A 465 -8.51 -2.57 11.97
C MET A 465 -7.88 -1.30 12.56
N TRP A 466 -7.89 -0.18 11.85
CA TRP A 466 -7.49 1.13 12.38
C TRP A 466 -8.69 2.08 12.53
N GLY A 467 -8.62 2.95 13.52
CA GLY A 467 -9.55 4.06 13.72
C GLY A 467 -8.96 5.38 13.26
N ARG A 468 -9.74 6.44 13.43
CA ARG A 468 -9.36 7.81 13.09
C ARG A 468 -8.08 8.28 13.78
N GLN A 469 -7.88 7.91 15.06
CA GLN A 469 -6.77 8.38 15.89
C GLN A 469 -5.81 7.25 16.30
N THR A 470 -5.74 6.20 15.49
CA THR A 470 -4.80 5.10 15.70
C THR A 470 -3.36 5.58 15.47
N ASN A 471 -2.43 5.10 16.30
CA ASN A 471 -1.00 5.35 16.14
C ASN A 471 -0.56 5.03 14.71
N LEU A 472 0.24 5.91 14.11
CA LEU A 472 0.63 5.79 12.70
C LEU A 472 1.30 4.44 12.37
N ALA A 473 2.19 3.93 13.23
CA ALA A 473 2.86 2.64 13.00
C ALA A 473 1.88 1.46 12.92
N ILE A 474 0.80 1.53 13.70
CA ILE A 474 -0.27 0.53 13.70
C ILE A 474 -1.16 0.68 12.46
N ALA A 475 -1.48 1.92 12.08
CA ALA A 475 -2.24 2.19 10.86
C ALA A 475 -1.47 1.70 9.62
N GLU A 476 -0.17 1.97 9.54
CA GLU A 476 0.73 1.47 8.49
C GLU A 476 0.75 -0.05 8.44
N TYR A 477 0.89 -0.73 9.59
CA TYR A 477 0.84 -2.20 9.65
C TYR A 477 -0.42 -2.76 8.99
N TRP A 478 -1.61 -2.28 9.37
CA TRP A 478 -2.86 -2.78 8.80
C TRP A 478 -3.12 -2.29 7.38
N ARG A 479 -2.60 -1.12 6.98
CA ARG A 479 -2.70 -0.62 5.61
C ARG A 479 -2.03 -1.58 4.65
N TRP A 480 -0.83 -2.05 4.97
CA TRP A 480 -0.08 -2.98 4.10
C TRP A 480 -0.67 -4.39 4.05
N TRP A 481 -1.53 -4.79 4.99
CA TRP A 481 -2.38 -5.98 4.80
C TRP A 481 -3.37 -5.82 3.64
N VAL A 482 -3.86 -4.61 3.38
CA VAL A 482 -4.77 -4.36 2.26
C VAL A 482 -4.02 -4.07 0.97
N VAL A 483 -2.87 -3.41 1.06
CA VAL A 483 -2.12 -3.05 -0.15
C VAL A 483 -1.25 -4.21 -0.63
N HIS A 484 -0.29 -4.67 0.17
CA HIS A 484 0.63 -5.72 -0.25
C HIS A 484 -0.05 -7.10 -0.25
N LEU A 485 -0.69 -7.52 0.84
CA LEU A 485 -1.30 -8.87 0.84
C LEU A 485 -2.54 -8.98 -0.03
N TRP A 486 -3.44 -7.99 0.03
CA TRP A 486 -4.69 -8.09 -0.71
C TRP A 486 -4.57 -7.69 -2.18
N VAL A 487 -3.85 -6.61 -2.54
CA VAL A 487 -3.65 -6.27 -3.96
C VAL A 487 -2.64 -7.21 -4.61
N GLU A 488 -1.39 -7.22 -4.12
CA GLU A 488 -0.31 -7.98 -4.74
C GLU A 488 -0.46 -9.49 -4.46
N GLY A 489 -0.67 -9.89 -3.20
CA GLY A 489 -0.81 -11.29 -2.81
C GLY A 489 -2.01 -12.03 -3.43
N PHE A 490 -3.24 -11.64 -3.06
CA PHE A 490 -4.41 -12.46 -3.38
C PHE A 490 -4.95 -12.30 -4.80
N PHE A 491 -4.80 -11.14 -5.45
CA PHE A 491 -5.19 -11.04 -6.86
C PHE A 491 -4.26 -11.84 -7.77
N GLU A 492 -2.96 -11.95 -7.47
CA GLU A 492 -2.06 -12.78 -8.26
C GLU A 492 -2.46 -14.26 -8.22
N VAL A 493 -2.76 -14.78 -7.02
CA VAL A 493 -3.26 -16.15 -6.86
C VAL A 493 -4.59 -16.33 -7.60
N PHE A 494 -5.52 -15.39 -7.46
CA PHE A 494 -6.81 -15.46 -8.14
C PHE A 494 -6.68 -15.44 -9.67
N ALA A 495 -5.89 -14.51 -10.21
CA ALA A 495 -5.64 -14.37 -11.63
C ALA A 495 -4.99 -15.64 -12.20
N THR A 496 -3.96 -16.16 -11.53
CA THR A 496 -3.25 -17.39 -11.92
C THR A 496 -4.20 -18.58 -11.96
N VAL A 497 -5.03 -18.76 -10.91
CA VAL A 497 -6.01 -19.85 -10.85
C VAL A 497 -7.06 -19.73 -11.97
N VAL A 498 -7.56 -18.51 -12.22
CA VAL A 498 -8.55 -18.23 -13.27
C VAL A 498 -7.98 -18.51 -14.66
N ILE A 499 -6.77 -18.05 -14.95
CA ILE A 499 -6.09 -18.25 -16.24
C ILE A 499 -5.83 -19.76 -16.46
N ALA A 500 -5.28 -20.44 -15.46
CA ALA A 500 -5.07 -21.88 -15.52
C ALA A 500 -6.39 -22.63 -15.76
N PHE A 501 -7.47 -22.20 -15.11
CA PHE A 501 -8.79 -22.77 -15.34
C PHE A 501 -9.29 -22.54 -16.78
N LEU A 502 -9.15 -21.34 -17.32
CA LEU A 502 -9.51 -21.02 -18.70
C LEU A 502 -8.73 -21.89 -19.70
N PHE A 503 -7.42 -22.05 -19.50
CA PHE A 503 -6.57 -22.88 -20.36
C PHE A 503 -6.94 -24.36 -20.28
N VAL A 504 -7.30 -24.86 -19.10
CA VAL A 504 -7.83 -26.23 -18.95
C VAL A 504 -9.15 -26.40 -19.71
N ARG A 505 -10.07 -25.43 -19.63
CA ARG A 505 -11.37 -25.49 -20.34
C ARG A 505 -11.24 -25.35 -21.84
N MET A 506 -10.27 -24.58 -22.31
CA MET A 506 -9.92 -24.47 -23.72
C MET A 506 -9.15 -25.70 -24.25
N GLY A 507 -8.86 -26.69 -23.39
CA GLY A 507 -8.11 -27.89 -23.75
C GLY A 507 -6.65 -27.61 -24.09
N LEU A 508 -6.14 -26.44 -23.69
CA LEU A 508 -4.75 -26.02 -23.89
C LEU A 508 -3.83 -26.58 -22.81
N LEU A 509 -4.36 -26.82 -21.61
CA LEU A 509 -3.66 -27.47 -20.50
C LEU A 509 -4.45 -28.66 -19.97
N ARG A 510 -3.74 -29.70 -19.52
CA ARG A 510 -4.36 -30.84 -18.83
C ARG A 510 -4.53 -30.51 -17.35
N THR A 511 -5.66 -30.87 -16.76
CA THR A 511 -5.94 -30.68 -15.32
C THR A 511 -4.85 -31.28 -14.42
N LYS A 512 -4.24 -32.39 -14.85
CA LYS A 512 -3.17 -33.10 -14.15
C LYS A 512 -1.85 -32.32 -14.08
N ILE A 513 -1.64 -31.36 -15.00
CA ILE A 513 -0.49 -30.46 -15.02
C ILE A 513 -0.86 -29.15 -14.34
N ALA A 514 -1.99 -28.55 -14.73
CA ALA A 514 -2.43 -27.25 -14.21
C ALA A 514 -2.63 -27.24 -12.68
N THR A 515 -3.25 -28.28 -12.11
CA THR A 515 -3.54 -28.33 -10.66
C THR A 515 -2.28 -28.30 -9.79
N PRO A 516 -1.29 -29.20 -9.97
CA PRO A 516 -0.08 -29.18 -9.15
C PRO A 516 0.77 -27.93 -9.40
N THR A 517 0.84 -27.42 -10.64
CA THR A 517 1.59 -26.18 -10.95
C THR A 517 0.99 -24.99 -10.23
N VAL A 518 -0.33 -24.77 -10.33
CA VAL A 518 -1.00 -23.65 -9.63
C VAL A 518 -0.81 -23.74 -8.11
N LEU A 519 -0.97 -24.94 -7.52
CA LEU A 519 -0.73 -25.13 -6.09
C LEU A 519 0.72 -24.83 -5.70
N PHE A 520 1.69 -25.30 -6.47
CA PHE A 520 3.10 -25.07 -6.22
C PHE A 520 3.49 -23.59 -6.35
N SER A 521 3.08 -22.93 -7.44
CA SER A 521 3.30 -21.49 -7.64
C SER A 521 2.67 -20.68 -6.51
N THR A 522 1.44 -21.03 -6.10
CA THR A 522 0.76 -20.37 -4.97
C THR A 522 1.55 -20.54 -3.67
N ILE A 523 2.10 -21.73 -3.40
CA ILE A 523 2.90 -22.00 -2.19
C ILE A 523 4.14 -21.13 -2.16
N ILE A 524 4.91 -21.08 -3.26
CA ILE A 524 6.15 -20.31 -3.33
C ILE A 524 5.85 -18.82 -3.18
N PHE A 525 4.87 -18.33 -3.92
CA PHE A 525 4.50 -16.93 -3.92
C PHE A 525 4.04 -16.47 -2.53
N LEU A 526 3.12 -17.21 -1.89
CA LEU A 526 2.64 -16.87 -0.55
C LEU A 526 3.69 -17.11 0.55
N PHE A 527 4.68 -17.96 0.33
CA PHE A 527 5.78 -18.16 1.27
C PHE A 527 6.60 -16.87 1.41
N GLY A 528 6.93 -16.22 0.28
CA GLY A 528 7.56 -14.90 0.27
C GLY A 528 6.60 -13.79 0.68
N GLY A 529 5.49 -13.62 -0.04
CA GLY A 529 4.63 -12.45 0.05
C GLY A 529 3.92 -12.27 1.39
N ILE A 530 3.51 -13.34 2.10
CA ILE A 530 2.78 -13.15 3.36
C ILE A 530 3.63 -12.42 4.41
N ILE A 531 4.85 -12.90 4.64
CA ILE A 531 5.80 -12.26 5.58
C ILE A 531 6.49 -11.07 4.91
N GLY A 532 6.61 -11.09 3.58
CA GLY A 532 7.13 -10.03 2.72
C GLY A 532 6.50 -8.67 3.00
N THR A 533 5.23 -8.61 3.43
CA THR A 533 4.53 -7.40 3.91
C THR A 533 5.38 -6.47 4.76
N PHE A 534 6.25 -7.04 5.61
CA PHE A 534 7.12 -6.27 6.50
C PHE A 534 8.15 -5.39 5.78
N HIS A 535 8.39 -5.56 4.48
CA HIS A 535 9.28 -4.69 3.71
C HIS A 535 8.79 -3.26 3.55
N HIS A 536 7.48 -3.04 3.71
CA HIS A 536 6.90 -1.70 3.76
C HIS A 536 6.97 -1.08 5.16
N LEU A 537 7.45 -1.82 6.15
CA LEU A 537 7.40 -1.42 7.55
C LEU A 537 8.78 -1.13 8.14
N TYR A 538 9.85 -1.26 7.34
CA TYR A 538 11.24 -1.07 7.79
C TYR A 538 11.46 0.20 8.60
N PHE A 539 10.84 1.29 8.18
CA PHE A 539 11.11 2.63 8.70
C PHE A 539 9.88 3.30 9.32
N SER A 540 8.79 2.56 9.53
CA SER A 540 7.50 3.08 9.99
C SER A 540 7.24 2.78 11.48
N GLY A 541 8.26 2.88 12.33
CA GLY A 541 8.11 2.72 13.78
C GLY A 541 8.15 1.28 14.31
N THR A 542 8.67 0.32 13.54
CA THR A 542 8.70 -1.11 13.92
C THR A 542 10.06 -1.57 14.48
N PRO A 543 10.12 -2.66 15.27
CA PRO A 543 11.39 -3.21 15.75
C PRO A 543 12.25 -3.84 14.64
N THR A 544 13.56 -3.97 14.87
CA THR A 544 14.53 -4.56 13.92
C THR A 544 14.14 -5.94 13.39
N SER A 545 13.45 -6.75 14.19
CA SER A 545 12.99 -8.08 13.78
C SER A 545 12.00 -8.04 12.61
N VAL A 546 11.19 -6.98 12.51
CA VAL A 546 10.27 -6.76 11.38
C VAL A 546 11.09 -6.48 10.11
N LEU A 547 12.13 -5.65 10.21
CA LEU A 547 13.05 -5.39 9.11
C LEU A 547 13.75 -6.67 8.63
N ALA A 548 14.28 -7.47 9.55
CA ALA A 548 14.95 -8.73 9.23
C ALA A 548 14.07 -9.70 8.43
N LEU A 549 12.83 -9.89 8.89
CA LEU A 549 11.86 -10.77 8.24
C LEU A 549 11.39 -10.20 6.91
N GLY A 550 11.06 -8.91 6.86
CA GLY A 550 10.66 -8.24 5.63
C GLY A 550 11.74 -8.36 4.56
N ALA A 551 13.01 -8.13 4.89
CA ALA A 551 14.13 -8.28 3.95
C ALA A 551 14.29 -9.71 3.44
N THR A 552 14.21 -10.70 4.33
CA THR A 552 14.43 -12.10 3.96
C THR A 552 13.30 -12.65 3.08
N PHE A 553 12.05 -12.40 3.46
CA PHE A 553 10.89 -13.02 2.81
C PHE A 553 10.45 -12.27 1.54
N SER A 554 10.57 -10.94 1.47
CA SER A 554 10.37 -10.21 0.20
C SER A 554 11.42 -10.59 -0.85
N ALA A 555 12.66 -10.87 -0.44
CA ALA A 555 13.67 -11.39 -1.36
C ALA A 555 13.28 -12.76 -1.96
N LEU A 556 12.58 -13.60 -1.20
CA LEU A 556 12.05 -14.87 -1.70
C LEU A 556 10.85 -14.72 -2.62
N GLU A 557 10.11 -13.62 -2.53
CA GLU A 557 9.01 -13.29 -3.45
C GLU A 557 9.50 -13.03 -4.88
N VAL A 558 10.72 -12.50 -5.03
CA VAL A 558 11.35 -12.26 -6.33
C VAL A 558 11.79 -13.55 -7.03
N VAL A 559 12.04 -14.63 -6.27
CA VAL A 559 12.54 -15.91 -6.79
C VAL A 559 11.70 -16.49 -7.94
N PRO A 560 10.37 -16.65 -7.83
CA PRO A 560 9.55 -17.11 -8.94
C PRO A 560 9.50 -16.11 -10.10
N LEU A 561 9.54 -14.80 -9.82
CA LEU A 561 9.42 -13.75 -10.84
C LEU A 561 10.59 -13.76 -11.83
N VAL A 562 11.80 -14.09 -11.36
CA VAL A 562 12.99 -14.20 -12.23
C VAL A 562 12.83 -15.28 -13.31
N LEU A 563 11.98 -16.29 -13.07
CA LEU A 563 11.77 -17.41 -13.98
C LEU A 563 10.49 -17.29 -14.83
N ILE A 564 9.75 -16.19 -14.72
CA ILE A 564 8.48 -15.99 -15.45
C ILE A 564 8.65 -15.99 -16.98
N GLY A 565 9.87 -15.72 -17.47
CA GLY A 565 10.19 -15.77 -18.90
C GLY A 565 9.93 -17.12 -19.56
N PHE A 566 10.03 -18.23 -18.82
CA PHE A 566 9.66 -19.56 -19.32
C PHE A 566 8.16 -19.66 -19.57
N GLU A 567 7.34 -19.15 -18.64
CA GLU A 567 5.88 -19.14 -18.76
C GLU A 567 5.41 -18.19 -19.87
N ALA A 568 6.02 -17.00 -19.97
CA ALA A 568 5.75 -16.05 -21.05
C ALA A 568 6.04 -16.65 -22.44
N TYR A 569 7.18 -17.35 -22.58
CA TYR A 569 7.53 -18.03 -23.82
C TYR A 569 6.55 -19.17 -24.16
N HIS A 570 6.18 -19.99 -23.16
CA HIS A 570 5.20 -21.05 -23.32
C HIS A 570 3.83 -20.52 -23.78
N ASN A 571 3.34 -19.44 -23.16
CA ASN A 571 2.10 -18.77 -23.54
C ASN A 571 2.16 -18.20 -24.96
N LEU A 572 3.32 -17.68 -25.36
CA LEU A 572 3.55 -17.18 -26.71
C LEU A 572 3.53 -18.30 -27.76
N GLU A 573 4.15 -19.46 -27.48
CA GLU A 573 4.07 -20.64 -28.35
C GLU A 573 2.64 -21.15 -28.48
N LEU A 574 1.93 -21.28 -27.35
CA LEU A 574 0.52 -21.63 -27.29
C LEU A 574 -0.34 -20.73 -28.19
N SER A 575 -0.09 -19.42 -28.18
CA SER A 575 -0.83 -18.43 -29.02
C SER A 575 -0.78 -18.74 -30.52
N ARG A 576 0.23 -19.50 -30.97
CA ARG A 576 0.49 -19.82 -32.38
C ARG A 576 0.07 -21.25 -32.77
N SER A 577 -0.33 -22.06 -31.80
CA SER A 577 -0.53 -23.52 -31.94
C SER A 577 -1.67 -23.92 -32.88
N THR A 578 -2.80 -23.21 -32.89
CA THR A 578 -3.97 -23.54 -33.73
C THR A 578 -4.60 -22.29 -34.36
N THR A 579 -5.43 -22.48 -35.39
CA THR A 579 -6.10 -21.37 -36.10
C THR A 579 -7.08 -20.61 -35.21
N TRP A 580 -7.78 -21.29 -34.29
CA TRP A 580 -8.74 -20.64 -33.40
C TRP A 580 -8.07 -19.97 -32.19
N VAL A 581 -6.96 -20.50 -31.66
CA VAL A 581 -6.20 -19.84 -30.60
C VAL A 581 -5.64 -18.50 -31.08
N LYS A 582 -5.29 -18.37 -32.37
CA LYS A 582 -4.89 -17.09 -32.97
C LYS A 582 -5.97 -16.00 -32.88
N ALA A 583 -7.25 -16.36 -32.73
CA ALA A 583 -8.31 -15.38 -32.49
C ALA A 583 -8.22 -14.75 -31.08
N TYR A 584 -7.61 -15.44 -30.12
CA TYR A 584 -7.32 -14.98 -28.76
C TYR A 584 -5.99 -14.22 -28.65
N LYS A 585 -5.43 -13.75 -29.78
CA LYS A 585 -4.14 -13.05 -29.82
C LYS A 585 -4.01 -11.95 -28.77
N TRP A 586 -4.93 -11.00 -28.74
CA TRP A 586 -4.81 -9.83 -27.86
C TRP A 586 -4.86 -10.18 -26.37
N PRO A 587 -5.83 -10.99 -25.89
CA PRO A 587 -5.81 -11.46 -24.51
C PRO A 587 -4.51 -12.19 -24.14
N ILE A 588 -4.03 -13.11 -24.99
CA ILE A 588 -2.79 -13.86 -24.70
C ILE A 588 -1.58 -12.92 -24.68
N TYR A 589 -1.53 -11.93 -25.57
CA TYR A 589 -0.43 -10.96 -25.61
C TYR A 589 -0.43 -10.01 -24.41
N CYS A 590 -1.55 -9.82 -23.72
CA CYS A 590 -1.57 -9.11 -22.45
C CYS A 590 -1.06 -9.97 -21.28
N PHE A 591 -0.99 -11.29 -21.44
CA PHE A 591 -0.45 -12.22 -20.44
C PHE A 591 1.04 -12.56 -20.65
N VAL A 592 1.56 -12.29 -21.85
CA VAL A 592 2.99 -12.39 -22.21
C VAL A 592 3.65 -11.05 -21.93
#